data_AF-A0A194S1P7-F1
#
_entry.id   AF-A0A194S1P7-F1
#
_cell.length_a   1.000
_cell.length_b   1.000
_cell.length_c   1.000
_cell.angle_alpha   90.00
_cell.angle_beta   90.00
_cell.angle_gamma   90.00
#
_symmetry.space_group_name_H-M   'P 1'
#
loop_
_entity.id
_entity.type
_entity.pdbx_description
1 polymer ?
#
loop_
_entity_poly.entity_id
_entity_poly.type
_entity_poly.pdbx_seq_one_letter_code
_entity_poly.pdbx_strand_id
1 'polypeptide(L)'
;MKNGPLAFLVPLSLQALLLHPVFPSTLSRLVRLLLTPFSLALSFATPYRYAIEPRNQAIGVNFVIGIMGAYGIMKGLEWGLAADLLPYTFVGFDPATGTTANAQDKAATTRDDRLEARRRRRAHLAALRAKRAAEDGPIDILRATAHLLVSMRGQGYEFCGTTTAPFALDHAAFFSRVVKEVAWAHPLLVLCSAALLEPPTSRDAALFAVLPSALVGDRAPQERVHAVGEALTGLAMGTAVFAALTLGFSVATLGAFLGTLVVRRIPFVPEALCPPPWDAREYPPLFNLAERPQSVAKFWSHQWHSFFSRPFRFLAFKPTQRVVAPVLGKSAARAAGVLAVFALSAWLHEFGLASAISTLPRPSSPLSFLTKWGGSVYFLSQGVGVVLEGAFTAATGRRVRGWAGTVWTAAFVACAGGWLYSAWVTQGLVREVPPVRYWAWQRYVVPMACLQPPPVWMNAYPTSYGLERAA
;
A
#
# COMPACT_ATOMS: atom_id res chain seq x y z
N MET A 1 25.99 21.41 0.69
CA MET A 1 25.94 20.13 -0.03
C MET A 1 24.50 19.89 -0.48
N LYS A 2 24.24 19.75 -1.78
CA LYS A 2 22.91 19.30 -2.26
C LYS A 2 22.82 17.81 -1.91
N ASN A 3 21.97 17.46 -0.96
CA ASN A 3 21.73 16.07 -0.62
C ASN A 3 21.18 15.33 -1.88
N GLY A 4 21.45 14.04 -2.04
CA GLY A 4 20.91 13.26 -3.17
C GLY A 4 19.47 12.81 -2.93
N PRO A 5 18.78 12.26 -3.96
CA PRO A 5 17.42 11.70 -3.86
C PRO A 5 17.27 10.60 -2.79
N LEU A 6 18.37 9.92 -2.46
CA LEU A 6 18.41 8.83 -1.50
C LEU A 6 18.85 9.27 -0.09
N ALA A 7 19.01 10.57 0.16
CA ALA A 7 19.50 11.05 1.45
C ALA A 7 18.59 10.67 2.63
N PHE A 8 17.27 10.56 2.41
CA PHE A 8 16.34 10.10 3.44
C PHE A 8 16.57 8.64 3.86
N LEU A 9 17.18 7.81 3.00
CA LEU A 9 17.52 6.44 3.35
C LEU A 9 18.63 6.37 4.38
N VAL A 10 19.48 7.39 4.53
CA VAL A 10 20.59 7.34 5.49
C VAL A 10 20.09 7.23 6.94
N PRO A 11 19.30 8.18 7.49
CA PRO A 11 18.83 8.05 8.87
C PRO A 11 17.88 6.87 9.05
N LEU A 12 17.08 6.50 8.04
CA LEU A 12 16.25 5.30 8.08
C LEU A 12 17.07 4.01 8.14
N SER A 13 18.15 3.91 7.37
CA SER A 13 19.04 2.75 7.38
C SER A 13 19.77 2.62 8.70
N LEU A 14 20.19 3.74 9.29
CA LEU A 14 20.77 3.75 10.64
C LEU A 14 19.73 3.33 11.69
N GLN A 15 18.49 3.80 11.59
CA GLN A 15 17.42 3.33 12.49
C GLN A 15 17.15 1.83 12.34
N ALA A 16 17.15 1.31 11.10
CA ALA A 16 17.02 -0.12 10.82
C ALA A 16 18.20 -0.93 11.38
N LEU A 17 19.42 -0.44 11.19
CA LEU A 17 20.65 -1.05 11.70
C LEU A 17 20.61 -1.17 13.23
N LEU A 18 20.22 -0.09 13.91
CA LEU A 18 20.15 -0.04 15.36
C LEU A 18 19.08 -0.97 15.95
N LEU A 19 18.13 -1.49 15.18
CA LEU A 19 17.20 -2.52 15.65
C LEU A 19 17.87 -3.90 15.80
N HIS A 20 19.07 -4.08 15.25
CA HIS A 20 19.82 -5.31 15.36
C HIS A 20 20.17 -5.64 16.83
N PRO A 21 20.05 -6.91 17.25
CA PRO A 21 20.34 -7.33 18.63
C PRO A 21 21.75 -7.04 19.15
N VAL A 22 22.73 -6.87 18.27
CA VAL A 22 24.12 -6.57 18.64
C VAL A 22 24.24 -5.23 19.39
N PHE A 23 23.32 -4.29 19.15
CA PHE A 23 23.32 -2.99 19.81
C PHE A 23 22.57 -3.06 21.15
N PRO A 24 23.16 -2.55 22.25
CA PRO A 24 22.47 -2.47 23.53
C PRO A 24 21.16 -1.69 23.43
N SER A 25 20.07 -2.24 23.96
CA SER A 25 18.71 -1.68 23.78
C SER A 25 18.57 -0.23 24.25
N THR A 26 19.24 0.14 25.33
CA THR A 26 19.18 1.49 25.90
C THR A 26 19.82 2.51 24.96
N LEU A 27 21.02 2.21 24.46
CA LEU A 27 21.74 3.07 23.53
C LEU A 27 21.03 3.12 22.17
N SER A 28 20.69 1.95 21.61
CA SER A 28 19.97 1.84 20.34
C SER A 28 18.70 2.68 20.34
N ARG A 29 17.86 2.56 21.37
CA ARG A 29 16.60 3.31 21.44
C ARG A 29 16.81 4.81 21.50
N LEU A 30 17.77 5.27 22.28
CA LEU A 30 18.10 6.69 22.38
C LEU A 30 18.56 7.23 21.02
N VAL A 31 19.48 6.55 20.35
CA VAL A 31 20.00 6.98 19.05
C VAL A 31 18.92 6.91 17.97
N ARG A 32 18.09 5.87 17.94
CA ARG A 32 16.94 5.77 17.02
C ARG A 32 15.96 6.93 17.22
N LEU A 33 15.70 7.33 18.46
CA LEU A 33 14.87 8.49 18.78
C LEU A 33 15.51 9.79 18.29
N LEU A 34 16.81 9.99 18.52
CA LEU A 34 17.55 11.16 18.04
C LEU A 34 17.62 11.25 16.50
N LEU A 35 17.62 10.12 15.81
CA LEU A 35 17.57 10.06 14.34
C LEU A 35 16.18 10.37 13.77
N THR A 36 15.12 10.28 14.58
CA THR A 36 13.73 10.40 14.12
C THR A 36 13.45 11.75 13.44
N PRO A 37 13.82 12.92 14.00
CA PRO A 37 13.59 14.21 13.34
C PRO A 37 14.24 14.29 11.95
N PHE A 38 15.42 13.69 11.77
CA PHE A 38 16.12 13.65 10.48
C PHE A 38 15.41 12.74 9.48
N SER A 39 15.00 11.53 9.90
CA SER A 39 14.19 10.62 9.07
C SER A 39 12.90 11.29 8.60
N LEU A 40 12.22 12.02 9.50
CA LEU A 40 10.99 12.74 9.20
C LEU A 40 11.23 13.89 8.21
N ALA A 41 12.17 14.78 8.52
CA ALA A 41 12.46 15.95 7.69
C ALA A 41 12.90 15.55 6.28
N LEU A 42 13.78 14.56 6.15
CA LEU A 42 14.25 14.11 4.84
C LEU A 42 13.18 13.33 4.08
N SER A 43 12.43 12.45 4.72
CA SER A 43 11.35 11.71 4.06
C SER A 43 10.22 12.64 3.59
N PHE A 44 9.91 13.68 4.39
CA PHE A 44 8.98 14.73 4.01
C PHE A 44 9.48 15.56 2.82
N ALA A 45 10.74 16.02 2.87
CA ALA A 45 11.28 16.91 1.85
C ALA A 45 11.59 16.21 0.52
N THR A 46 11.88 14.90 0.55
CA THR A 46 12.31 14.13 -0.63
C THR A 46 11.35 14.23 -1.82
N PRO A 47 10.04 13.92 -1.70
CA PRO A 47 9.13 14.02 -2.84
C PRO A 47 8.97 15.45 -3.37
N TYR A 48 9.18 16.47 -2.54
CA TYR A 48 9.18 17.87 -2.99
C TYR A 48 10.49 18.30 -3.65
N ARG A 49 11.63 17.69 -3.32
CA ARG A 49 12.95 18.11 -3.82
C ARG A 49 13.46 17.26 -4.99
N TYR A 50 13.15 15.97 -4.99
CA TYR A 50 13.72 15.00 -5.94
C TYR A 50 12.63 14.20 -6.66
N ALA A 51 11.58 14.89 -7.07
CA ALA A 51 10.60 14.32 -7.99
C ALA A 51 11.23 14.07 -9.37
N ILE A 52 10.64 13.17 -10.14
CA ILE A 52 10.98 12.95 -11.54
C ILE A 52 10.57 14.18 -12.34
N GLU A 53 11.52 14.71 -13.11
CA GLU A 53 11.31 15.86 -13.99
C GLU A 53 11.03 15.41 -15.44
N PRO A 54 10.20 16.15 -16.19
CA PRO A 54 9.42 17.32 -15.77
C PRO A 54 8.27 16.93 -14.83
N ARG A 55 8.16 17.60 -13.66
CA ARG A 55 7.18 17.24 -12.63
C ARG A 55 5.73 17.26 -13.08
N ASN A 56 5.39 18.27 -13.89
CA ASN A 56 4.06 18.38 -14.46
C ASN A 56 3.72 17.15 -15.31
N GLN A 57 4.70 16.54 -16.00
CA GLN A 57 4.49 15.35 -16.82
C GLN A 57 4.47 14.05 -16.02
N ALA A 58 5.31 13.94 -14.98
CA ALA A 58 5.49 12.71 -14.22
C ALA A 58 4.61 12.60 -12.96
N ILE A 59 3.44 13.24 -12.92
CA ILE A 59 2.57 13.32 -11.72
C ILE A 59 2.26 11.94 -11.14
N GLY A 60 1.82 10.98 -11.95
CA GLY A 60 1.49 9.64 -11.48
C GLY A 60 2.67 8.90 -10.82
N VAL A 61 3.88 9.05 -11.36
CA VAL A 61 5.09 8.44 -10.77
C VAL A 61 5.51 9.20 -9.51
N ASN A 62 5.42 10.53 -9.54
CA ASN A 62 5.71 11.39 -8.39
C ASN A 62 4.71 11.17 -7.24
N PHE A 63 3.47 10.78 -7.54
CA PHE A 63 2.50 10.34 -6.54
C PHE A 63 3.01 9.11 -5.77
N VAL A 64 3.52 8.10 -6.48
CA VAL A 64 4.12 6.92 -5.84
C VAL A 64 5.33 7.31 -4.98
N ILE A 65 6.19 8.21 -5.46
CA ILE A 65 7.32 8.74 -4.66
C ILE A 65 6.81 9.47 -3.41
N GLY A 66 5.74 10.25 -3.53
CA GLY A 66 5.07 10.90 -2.41
C GLY A 66 4.53 9.90 -1.37
N ILE A 67 3.86 8.83 -1.82
CA ILE A 67 3.42 7.73 -0.96
C ILE A 67 4.61 7.09 -0.22
N MET A 68 5.73 6.87 -0.91
CA MET A 68 6.95 6.36 -0.30
C MET A 68 7.59 7.35 0.69
N GLY A 69 7.49 8.65 0.45
CA GLY A 69 7.87 9.69 1.41
C GLY A 69 7.04 9.63 2.70
N ALA A 70 5.71 9.52 2.58
CA ALA A 70 4.82 9.30 3.73
C ALA A 70 5.14 7.99 4.45
N TYR A 71 5.45 6.93 3.71
CA TYR A 71 5.89 5.66 4.29
C TYR A 71 7.21 5.81 5.05
N GLY A 72 8.18 6.56 4.51
CA GLY A 72 9.44 6.89 5.18
C GLY A 72 9.22 7.65 6.49
N ILE A 73 8.28 8.61 6.52
CA ILE A 73 7.87 9.31 7.76
C ILE A 73 7.33 8.31 8.78
N MET A 74 6.39 7.46 8.38
CA MET A 74 5.80 6.46 9.26
C MET A 74 6.84 5.45 9.77
N LYS A 75 7.78 5.03 8.92
CA LYS A 75 8.87 4.13 9.30
C LYS A 75 9.86 4.80 10.24
N GLY A 76 10.17 6.08 10.01
CA GLY A 76 11.00 6.88 10.92
C GLY A 76 10.40 6.96 12.32
N LEU A 77 9.08 7.15 12.43
CA LEU A 77 8.34 7.11 13.70
C LEU A 77 8.28 5.70 14.30
N GLU A 78 7.94 4.69 13.49
CA GLU A 78 7.83 3.30 13.92
C GLU A 78 9.16 2.80 14.50
N TRP A 79 10.26 2.99 13.78
CA TRP A 79 11.59 2.59 14.19
C TRP A 79 12.20 3.52 15.23
N GLY A 80 11.82 4.79 15.30
CA GLY A 80 12.23 5.68 16.38
C GLY A 80 11.66 5.25 17.74
N LEU A 81 10.39 4.85 17.76
CA LEU A 81 9.62 4.54 18.98
C LEU A 81 9.52 3.04 19.27
N ALA A 82 10.06 2.19 18.40
CA ALA A 82 9.97 0.74 18.52
C ALA A 82 10.67 0.20 19.78
N ALA A 83 9.99 -0.73 20.46
CA ALA A 83 10.66 -1.64 21.38
C ALA A 83 11.48 -2.68 20.60
N ASP A 84 12.60 -3.11 21.17
CA ASP A 84 13.60 -3.97 20.50
C ASP A 84 13.13 -5.43 20.33
N LEU A 85 12.01 -5.82 20.93
CA LEU A 85 11.51 -7.19 20.88
C LEU A 85 10.71 -7.42 19.59
N LEU A 86 9.46 -7.86 19.70
CA LEU A 86 8.61 -8.04 18.53
C LEU A 86 8.18 -6.69 17.96
N PRO A 87 8.07 -6.58 16.62
CA PRO A 87 8.25 -7.64 15.62
C PRO A 87 9.67 -7.70 15.01
N TYR A 88 10.71 -7.20 15.68
CA TYR A 88 12.10 -7.14 15.16
C TYR A 88 12.97 -8.30 15.64
N THR A 89 12.34 -9.36 16.12
CA THR A 89 12.99 -10.59 16.54
C THR A 89 12.37 -11.71 15.74
N PHE A 90 13.17 -12.37 14.91
CA PHE A 90 12.74 -13.55 14.16
C PHE A 90 12.54 -14.72 15.15
N VAL A 91 11.36 -15.34 15.11
CA VAL A 91 11.00 -16.45 16.01
C VAL A 91 10.88 -17.80 15.29
N GLY A 92 11.17 -17.84 13.99
CA GLY A 92 11.00 -19.05 13.19
C GLY A 92 9.55 -19.32 12.78
N PHE A 93 9.38 -20.41 12.05
CA PHE A 93 8.10 -20.95 11.65
C PHE A 93 7.85 -22.27 12.38
N ASP A 94 6.60 -22.50 12.76
CA ASP A 94 6.15 -23.79 13.25
C ASP A 94 6.07 -24.77 12.06
N PRO A 95 6.82 -25.88 12.09
CA PRO A 95 6.85 -26.84 10.99
C PRO A 95 5.51 -27.54 10.73
N ALA A 96 4.63 -27.65 11.74
CA ALA A 96 3.33 -28.30 11.60
C ALA A 96 2.30 -27.39 10.92
N THR A 97 2.34 -26.09 11.21
CA THR A 97 1.35 -25.12 10.71
C THR A 97 1.87 -24.26 9.56
N GLY A 98 3.19 -24.19 9.36
CA GLY A 98 3.82 -23.27 8.40
C GLY A 98 3.66 -21.79 8.77
N THR A 99 3.10 -21.49 9.94
CA THR A 99 2.89 -20.12 10.45
C THR A 99 4.05 -19.70 11.35
N THR A 100 4.16 -18.41 11.65
CA THR A 100 5.19 -17.95 12.59
C THR A 100 4.98 -18.58 13.97
N ALA A 101 6.05 -19.00 14.64
CA ALA A 101 6.01 -19.52 16.02
C ALA A 101 5.62 -18.45 17.06
N ASN A 102 5.06 -17.33 16.61
CA ASN A 102 4.67 -16.18 17.40
C ASN A 102 3.22 -16.26 17.95
N ALA A 103 2.55 -17.40 17.74
CA ALA A 103 1.17 -17.61 18.14
C ALA A 103 0.96 -17.26 19.62
N GLN A 104 -0.14 -16.54 19.91
CA GLN A 104 -0.51 -16.24 21.29
C GLN A 104 -0.80 -17.54 22.03
N ASP A 105 -0.33 -17.64 23.27
CA ASP A 105 -0.63 -18.74 24.16
C ASP A 105 -2.14 -18.72 24.50
N LYS A 106 -2.93 -19.44 23.70
CA LYS A 106 -4.41 -19.42 23.78
C LYS A 106 -4.93 -20.05 25.07
N ALA A 107 -4.07 -20.75 25.82
CA ALA A 107 -4.39 -21.42 27.06
C ALA A 107 -4.48 -20.48 28.28
N ALA A 108 -4.00 -19.24 28.21
CA ALA A 108 -3.99 -18.31 29.34
C ALA A 108 -5.38 -17.70 29.61
N THR A 109 -6.11 -18.27 30.56
CA THR A 109 -7.49 -17.89 30.91
C THR A 109 -7.55 -16.77 31.96
N THR A 110 -6.69 -16.82 32.99
CA THR A 110 -6.69 -15.84 34.09
C THR A 110 -5.80 -14.62 33.81
N ARG A 111 -5.92 -13.57 34.64
CA ARG A 111 -5.05 -12.39 34.56
C ARG A 111 -3.60 -12.74 34.84
N ASP A 112 -3.36 -13.60 35.83
CA ASP A 112 -2.02 -13.97 36.27
C ASP A 112 -1.35 -14.90 35.25
N ASP A 113 -2.08 -15.86 34.67
CA ASP A 113 -1.58 -16.67 33.55
C ASP A 113 -1.14 -15.80 32.38
N ARG A 114 -1.93 -14.76 32.06
CA ARG A 114 -1.60 -13.82 30.97
C ARG A 114 -0.37 -12.98 31.30
N LEU A 115 -0.17 -12.59 32.56
CA LEU A 115 1.02 -11.86 33.00
C LEU A 115 2.25 -12.77 32.94
N GLU A 116 2.13 -14.01 33.40
CA GLU A 116 3.22 -14.98 33.38
C GLU A 116 3.58 -15.39 31.95
N ALA A 117 2.60 -15.70 31.09
CA ALA A 117 2.82 -15.98 29.68
C ALA A 117 3.53 -14.81 28.96
N ARG A 118 3.18 -13.56 29.30
CA ARG A 118 3.89 -12.37 28.80
C ARG A 118 5.34 -12.30 29.28
N ARG A 119 5.62 -12.64 30.55
CA ARG A 119 6.97 -12.68 31.11
C ARG A 119 7.81 -13.78 30.44
N ARG A 120 7.29 -15.01 30.35
CA ARG A 120 7.94 -16.14 29.67
C ARG A 120 8.26 -15.81 28.22
N ARG A 121 7.29 -15.27 27.48
CA ARG A 121 7.48 -14.83 26.09
C ARG A 121 8.54 -13.75 25.97
N ARG A 122 8.54 -12.75 26.87
CA ARG A 122 9.57 -11.70 26.87
C ARG A 122 10.96 -12.27 27.11
N ALA A 123 11.10 -13.19 28.05
CA ALA A 123 12.36 -13.88 28.35
C ALA A 123 12.84 -14.70 27.15
N HIS A 124 11.96 -15.48 26.52
CA HIS A 124 12.27 -16.25 25.30
C HIS A 124 12.77 -15.35 24.15
N LEU A 125 12.07 -14.25 23.87
CA LEU A 125 12.49 -13.29 22.84
C LEU A 125 13.84 -12.63 23.17
N ALA A 126 14.08 -12.31 24.45
CA ALA A 126 15.35 -11.77 24.89
C ALA A 126 16.49 -12.78 24.71
N ALA A 127 16.25 -14.06 25.01
CA ALA A 127 17.21 -15.14 24.80
C ALA A 127 17.54 -15.32 23.30
N LEU A 128 16.53 -15.31 22.42
CA LEU A 128 16.76 -15.36 20.97
C LEU A 128 17.60 -14.17 20.47
N ARG A 129 17.33 -12.96 20.97
CA ARG A 129 18.12 -11.77 20.64
C ARG A 129 19.56 -11.89 21.14
N ALA A 130 19.76 -12.37 22.37
CA ALA A 130 21.09 -12.54 22.95
C ALA A 130 21.91 -13.56 22.16
N LYS A 131 21.30 -14.69 21.79
CA LYS A 131 21.92 -15.70 20.92
C LYS A 131 22.35 -15.08 19.59
N ARG A 132 21.42 -14.40 18.92
CA ARG A 132 21.69 -13.73 17.64
C ARG A 132 22.78 -12.65 17.74
N ALA A 133 22.81 -11.89 18.82
CA ALA A 133 23.85 -10.89 19.06
C ALA A 133 25.25 -11.51 19.23
N ALA A 134 25.34 -12.74 19.73
CA ALA A 134 26.59 -13.45 19.92
C ALA A 134 27.08 -14.16 18.64
N GLU A 135 26.16 -14.57 17.77
CA GLU A 135 26.45 -15.36 16.56
C GLU A 135 26.62 -14.50 15.30
N ASP A 136 25.86 -13.40 15.15
CA ASP A 136 25.83 -12.62 13.91
C ASP A 136 27.11 -11.80 13.69
N GLY A 137 27.76 -12.00 12.54
CA GLY A 137 28.90 -11.19 12.10
C GLY A 137 28.49 -9.86 11.43
N PRO A 138 29.46 -9.02 11.02
CA PRO A 138 29.18 -7.74 10.34
C PRO A 138 28.30 -7.89 9.09
N ILE A 139 28.50 -8.96 8.31
CA ILE A 139 27.72 -9.22 7.10
C ILE A 139 26.27 -9.58 7.43
N ASP A 140 26.05 -10.36 8.50
CA ASP A 140 24.69 -10.73 8.93
C ASP A 140 23.91 -9.53 9.45
N ILE A 141 24.59 -8.62 10.15
CA ILE A 141 24.03 -7.34 10.60
C ILE A 141 23.59 -6.50 9.38
N LEU A 142 24.45 -6.37 8.37
CA LEU A 142 24.13 -5.64 7.14
C LEU A 142 22.98 -6.31 6.37
N ARG A 143 22.99 -7.64 6.26
CA ARG A 143 21.92 -8.42 5.62
C ARG A 143 20.58 -8.22 6.34
N ALA A 144 20.58 -8.28 7.67
CA ALA A 144 19.40 -8.04 8.50
C ALA A 144 18.83 -6.62 8.35
N THR A 145 19.73 -5.64 8.20
CA THR A 145 19.39 -4.23 7.97
C THR A 145 18.80 -4.01 6.58
N ALA A 146 19.48 -4.51 5.54
CA ALA A 146 19.01 -4.46 4.17
C ALA A 146 17.65 -5.14 4.06
N HIS A 147 17.49 -6.31 4.67
CA HIS A 147 16.22 -7.01 4.73
C HIS A 147 15.12 -6.18 5.38
N LEU A 148 15.36 -5.45 6.49
CA LEU A 148 14.34 -4.56 7.08
C LEU A 148 13.95 -3.38 6.18
N LEU A 149 14.86 -2.90 5.34
CA LEU A 149 14.63 -1.78 4.42
C LEU A 149 13.86 -2.21 3.17
N VAL A 150 14.18 -3.39 2.62
CA VAL A 150 13.62 -3.87 1.35
C VAL A 150 12.46 -4.83 1.52
N SER A 151 12.40 -5.56 2.64
CA SER A 151 11.34 -6.51 2.89
C SER A 151 10.07 -5.78 3.30
N MET A 152 9.04 -5.90 2.47
CA MET A 152 7.73 -5.34 2.76
C MET A 152 7.11 -5.93 4.01
N ARG A 153 7.43 -7.19 4.36
CA ARG A 153 6.87 -7.87 5.54
C ARG A 153 7.71 -7.69 6.82
N GLY A 154 9.00 -7.33 6.69
CA GLY A 154 9.95 -7.17 7.80
C GLY A 154 10.36 -8.49 8.47
N GLN A 155 11.23 -8.43 9.47
CA GLN A 155 11.75 -9.64 10.15
C GLN A 155 10.63 -10.46 10.83
N GLY A 156 10.68 -11.78 10.73
CA GLY A 156 9.79 -12.69 11.50
C GLY A 156 8.41 -12.95 10.88
N TYR A 157 8.21 -12.54 9.64
CA TYR A 157 7.08 -12.76 8.72
C TYR A 157 5.70 -13.21 9.22
N GLU A 158 4.95 -12.34 9.89
CA GLU A 158 3.49 -12.30 9.71
C GLU A 158 3.03 -10.91 9.26
N PHE A 159 2.53 -10.84 8.01
CA PHE A 159 1.70 -9.75 7.53
C PHE A 159 0.25 -10.18 7.68
N CYS A 160 -0.59 -9.30 8.20
CA CYS A 160 -1.93 -9.71 8.55
C CYS A 160 -2.80 -10.12 7.35
N GLY A 161 -3.67 -11.08 7.62
CA GLY A 161 -4.99 -11.30 7.05
C GLY A 161 -5.07 -11.76 5.59
N THR A 162 -4.19 -11.23 4.74
CA THR A 162 -4.03 -11.58 3.32
C THR A 162 -3.38 -12.94 3.12
N THR A 163 -2.72 -13.49 4.15
CA THR A 163 -2.06 -14.79 4.10
C THR A 163 -2.76 -15.80 5.02
N THR A 164 -3.79 -16.47 4.50
CA THR A 164 -4.51 -17.53 5.23
C THR A 164 -4.13 -18.94 4.79
N ALA A 165 -3.30 -19.10 3.75
CA ALA A 165 -2.87 -20.39 3.24
C ALA A 165 -1.34 -20.55 3.28
N PRO A 166 -0.81 -21.76 3.54
CA PRO A 166 0.60 -22.04 3.35
C PRO A 166 0.96 -21.81 1.88
N PHE A 167 2.00 -21.00 1.64
CA PHE A 167 2.47 -20.74 0.28
C PHE A 167 3.17 -21.96 -0.29
N ALA A 168 3.05 -22.15 -1.61
CA ALA A 168 3.87 -23.13 -2.30
C ALA A 168 5.34 -22.77 -2.09
N LEU A 169 6.03 -23.59 -1.29
CA LEU A 169 7.49 -23.54 -1.14
C LEU A 169 8.20 -23.97 -2.42
N ASP A 170 7.48 -24.65 -3.31
CA ASP A 170 7.98 -25.03 -4.62
C ASP A 170 8.22 -23.81 -5.52
N HIS A 171 9.44 -23.72 -6.06
CA HIS A 171 9.88 -22.62 -6.91
C HIS A 171 9.12 -22.58 -8.25
N ALA A 172 8.76 -23.73 -8.82
CA ALA A 172 8.04 -23.76 -10.10
C ALA A 172 6.60 -23.25 -9.95
N ALA A 173 5.90 -23.68 -8.89
CA ALA A 173 4.59 -23.19 -8.52
C ALA A 173 4.62 -21.68 -8.21
N PHE A 174 5.64 -21.22 -7.48
CA PHE A 174 5.83 -19.80 -7.19
C PHE A 174 6.02 -18.97 -8.48
N PHE A 175 6.94 -19.40 -9.36
CA PHE A 175 7.19 -18.74 -10.63
C PHE A 175 5.94 -18.69 -11.51
N SER A 176 5.27 -19.84 -11.66
CA SER A 176 4.01 -19.95 -12.42
C SER A 176 2.93 -19.00 -11.91
N ARG A 177 2.78 -18.87 -10.58
CA ARG A 177 1.84 -17.90 -9.97
C ARG A 177 2.20 -16.46 -10.35
N VAL A 178 3.44 -16.05 -10.14
CA VAL A 178 3.86 -14.65 -10.37
C VAL A 178 3.78 -14.29 -11.86
N VAL A 179 4.14 -15.21 -12.76
CA VAL A 179 3.98 -15.00 -14.20
C VAL A 179 2.51 -14.86 -14.59
N LYS A 180 1.61 -15.70 -14.02
CA LYS A 180 0.17 -15.55 -14.22
C LYS A 180 -0.34 -14.20 -13.72
N GLU A 181 0.10 -13.76 -12.54
CA GLU A 181 -0.23 -12.44 -11.98
C GLU A 181 0.16 -11.31 -12.93
N VAL A 182 1.37 -11.33 -13.49
CA VAL A 182 1.80 -10.37 -14.52
C VAL A 182 0.93 -10.47 -15.77
N ALA A 183 0.67 -11.70 -16.25
CA ALA A 183 -0.03 -11.95 -17.51
C ALA A 183 -1.50 -11.46 -17.50
N TRP A 184 -2.20 -11.51 -16.37
CA TRP A 184 -3.57 -10.97 -16.28
C TRP A 184 -3.62 -9.51 -15.81
N ALA A 185 -2.70 -9.08 -14.92
CA ALA A 185 -2.75 -7.72 -14.37
C ALA A 185 -2.38 -6.67 -15.41
N HIS A 186 -1.45 -6.97 -16.33
CA HIS A 186 -1.05 -6.06 -17.39
C HIS A 186 -2.17 -5.70 -18.37
N PRO A 187 -2.84 -6.65 -19.06
CA PRO A 187 -3.94 -6.31 -19.96
C PRO A 187 -5.10 -5.64 -19.24
N LEU A 188 -5.40 -6.03 -17.98
CA LEU A 188 -6.41 -5.36 -17.17
C LEU A 188 -6.04 -3.88 -16.93
N LEU A 189 -4.79 -3.60 -16.57
CA LEU A 189 -4.30 -2.24 -16.38
C LEU A 189 -4.41 -1.42 -17.68
N VAL A 190 -4.03 -1.99 -18.82
CA VAL A 190 -4.13 -1.34 -20.13
C VAL A 190 -5.58 -0.99 -20.45
N LEU A 191 -6.51 -1.93 -20.29
CA LEU A 191 -7.95 -1.72 -20.55
C LEU A 191 -8.54 -0.64 -19.62
N CYS A 192 -8.25 -0.71 -18.32
CA CYS A 192 -8.75 0.27 -17.36
C CYS A 192 -8.12 1.65 -17.56
N SER A 193 -6.84 1.72 -17.93
CA SER A 193 -6.17 2.98 -18.27
C SER A 193 -6.77 3.58 -19.54
N ALA A 194 -7.09 2.76 -20.54
CA ALA A 194 -7.75 3.22 -21.76
C ALA A 194 -9.12 3.83 -21.45
N ALA A 195 -9.94 3.16 -20.64
CA ALA A 195 -11.23 3.69 -20.20
C ALA A 195 -11.09 4.98 -19.35
N LEU A 196 -10.05 5.07 -18.53
CA LEU A 196 -9.78 6.23 -17.68
C LEU A 196 -9.31 7.47 -18.46
N LEU A 197 -8.57 7.27 -19.54
CA LEU A 197 -7.92 8.33 -20.31
C LEU A 197 -8.71 8.74 -21.55
N GLU A 198 -9.79 8.03 -21.87
CA GLU A 198 -10.69 8.40 -22.95
C GLU A 198 -11.49 9.66 -22.57
N PRO A 199 -11.51 10.71 -23.42
CA PRO A 199 -12.26 11.92 -23.13
C PRO A 199 -13.75 11.63 -22.89
N PRO A 200 -14.42 12.32 -21.93
CA PRO A 200 -15.83 12.12 -21.66
C PRO A 200 -16.71 12.20 -22.91
N THR A 201 -16.42 13.13 -23.82
CA THR A 201 -17.17 13.29 -25.08
C THR A 201 -17.13 12.05 -25.97
N SER A 202 -15.96 11.40 -26.08
CA SER A 202 -15.78 10.20 -26.92
C SER A 202 -16.35 8.97 -26.23
N ARG A 203 -16.11 8.83 -24.93
CA ARG A 203 -16.69 7.77 -24.09
C ARG A 203 -18.21 7.81 -24.10
N ASP A 204 -18.81 8.96 -23.85
CA ASP A 204 -20.26 9.11 -23.74
C ASP A 204 -20.94 8.92 -25.09
N ALA A 205 -20.33 9.36 -26.19
CA ALA A 205 -20.83 9.06 -27.54
C ALA A 205 -20.82 7.55 -27.83
N ALA A 206 -19.76 6.84 -27.46
CA ALA A 206 -19.68 5.39 -27.63
C ALA A 206 -20.72 4.65 -26.77
N LEU A 207 -20.91 5.08 -25.52
CA LEU A 207 -21.93 4.52 -24.64
C LEU A 207 -23.34 4.78 -25.16
N PHE A 208 -23.62 5.99 -25.65
CA PHE A 208 -24.91 6.33 -26.26
C PHE A 208 -25.23 5.45 -27.47
N ALA A 209 -24.22 5.10 -28.28
CA ALA A 209 -24.40 4.25 -29.45
C ALA A 209 -24.70 2.77 -29.11
N VAL A 210 -24.28 2.29 -27.94
CA VAL A 210 -24.34 0.87 -27.56
C VAL A 210 -25.41 0.58 -26.51
N LEU A 211 -25.73 1.55 -25.64
CA LEU A 211 -26.68 1.36 -24.56
C LEU A 211 -28.12 1.22 -25.10
N PRO A 212 -28.88 0.22 -24.64
CA PRO A 212 -30.29 0.09 -25.01
C PRO A 212 -31.08 1.37 -24.68
N SER A 213 -31.98 1.77 -25.59
CA SER A 213 -32.86 2.94 -25.40
C SER A 213 -33.65 2.88 -24.09
N ALA A 214 -33.99 1.68 -23.61
CA ALA A 214 -34.65 1.45 -22.33
C ALA A 214 -33.81 1.89 -21.10
N LEU A 215 -32.48 1.82 -21.16
CA LEU A 215 -31.57 2.26 -20.09
C LEU A 215 -31.30 3.77 -20.16
N VAL A 216 -31.24 4.30 -21.39
CA VAL A 216 -30.99 5.71 -21.67
C VAL A 216 -32.23 6.56 -21.36
N GLY A 217 -33.43 6.01 -21.58
CA GLY A 217 -34.72 6.66 -21.33
C GLY A 217 -34.99 7.85 -22.25
N ASP A 218 -36.28 8.24 -22.34
CA ASP A 218 -36.70 9.30 -23.27
C ASP A 218 -36.41 10.72 -22.75
N ARG A 219 -36.21 10.88 -21.43
CA ARG A 219 -35.95 12.18 -20.77
C ARG A 219 -34.50 12.27 -20.31
N ALA A 220 -33.81 13.31 -20.78
CA ALA A 220 -32.41 13.62 -20.49
C ALA A 220 -31.42 12.46 -20.74
N PRO A 221 -31.43 11.86 -21.94
CA PRO A 221 -30.61 10.69 -22.26
C PRO A 221 -29.11 10.95 -22.10
N GLN A 222 -28.66 12.18 -22.38
CA GLN A 222 -27.26 12.60 -22.28
C GLN A 222 -26.76 12.60 -20.83
N GLU A 223 -27.55 13.08 -19.87
CA GLU A 223 -27.17 13.13 -18.45
C GLU A 223 -26.99 11.71 -17.87
N ARG A 224 -27.87 10.78 -18.24
CA ARG A 224 -27.78 9.40 -17.79
C ARG A 224 -26.58 8.67 -18.38
N VAL A 225 -26.33 8.85 -19.69
CA VAL A 225 -25.16 8.27 -20.34
C VAL A 225 -23.87 8.83 -19.72
N HIS A 226 -23.84 10.13 -19.45
CA HIS A 226 -22.72 10.76 -18.76
C HIS A 226 -22.50 10.15 -17.37
N ALA A 227 -23.55 10.03 -16.56
CA ALA A 227 -23.46 9.43 -15.21
C ALA A 227 -22.98 7.97 -15.25
N VAL A 228 -23.45 7.17 -16.21
CA VAL A 228 -22.96 5.80 -16.44
C VAL A 228 -21.48 5.82 -16.84
N GLY A 229 -21.09 6.71 -17.74
CA GLY A 229 -19.71 6.89 -18.16
C GLY A 229 -18.78 7.27 -17.00
N GLU A 230 -19.21 8.19 -16.14
CA GLU A 230 -18.48 8.55 -14.92
C GLU A 230 -18.34 7.37 -13.96
N ALA A 231 -19.41 6.62 -13.72
CA ALA A 231 -19.37 5.44 -12.87
C ALA A 231 -18.39 4.38 -13.41
N LEU A 232 -18.44 4.12 -14.73
CA LEU A 232 -17.51 3.21 -15.41
C LEU A 232 -16.06 3.68 -15.28
N THR A 233 -15.82 4.98 -15.42
CA THR A 233 -14.48 5.58 -15.31
C THR A 233 -13.96 5.51 -13.88
N GLY A 234 -14.80 5.76 -12.88
CA GLY A 234 -14.46 5.59 -11.46
C GLY A 234 -14.12 4.14 -11.11
N LEU A 235 -14.92 3.17 -11.61
CA LEU A 235 -14.63 1.74 -11.48
C LEU A 235 -13.33 1.34 -12.18
N ALA A 236 -13.09 1.89 -13.38
CA ALA A 236 -11.85 1.69 -14.12
C ALA A 236 -10.65 2.23 -13.34
N MET A 237 -10.74 3.40 -12.71
CA MET A 237 -9.66 3.94 -11.87
C MET A 237 -9.34 3.02 -10.69
N GLY A 238 -10.35 2.57 -9.93
CA GLY A 238 -10.13 1.65 -8.81
C GLY A 238 -9.50 0.33 -9.25
N THR A 239 -9.96 -0.21 -10.38
CA THR A 239 -9.44 -1.45 -10.96
C THR A 239 -8.03 -1.27 -11.52
N ALA A 240 -7.74 -0.12 -12.13
CA ALA A 240 -6.39 0.24 -12.59
C ALA A 240 -5.41 0.33 -11.43
N VAL A 241 -5.79 0.93 -10.29
CA VAL A 241 -4.95 0.97 -9.09
C VAL A 241 -4.64 -0.45 -8.59
N PHE A 242 -5.65 -1.31 -8.51
CA PHE A 242 -5.47 -2.73 -8.13
C PHE A 242 -4.53 -3.47 -9.10
N ALA A 243 -4.74 -3.31 -10.41
CA ALA A 243 -3.94 -3.95 -11.44
C ALA A 243 -2.49 -3.42 -11.43
N ALA A 244 -2.30 -2.11 -11.30
CA ALA A 244 -1.00 -1.46 -11.22
C ALA A 244 -0.19 -1.92 -10.01
N LEU A 245 -0.81 -1.99 -8.83
CA LEU A 245 -0.15 -2.47 -7.61
C LEU A 245 0.20 -3.96 -7.72
N THR A 246 -0.70 -4.78 -8.27
CA THR A 246 -0.44 -6.21 -8.50
C THR A 246 0.71 -6.39 -9.48
N LEU A 247 0.68 -5.69 -10.60
CA LEU A 247 1.70 -5.76 -11.64
C LEU A 247 3.06 -5.31 -11.12
N GLY A 248 3.12 -4.14 -10.49
CA GLY A 248 4.37 -3.59 -9.92
C GLY A 248 4.97 -4.52 -8.87
N PHE A 249 4.15 -5.04 -7.95
CA PHE A 249 4.61 -5.99 -6.94
C PHE A 249 5.07 -7.33 -7.55
N SER A 250 4.35 -7.85 -8.53
CA SER A 250 4.68 -9.12 -9.20
C SER A 250 5.97 -9.01 -10.00
N VAL A 251 6.17 -7.91 -10.73
CA VAL A 251 7.43 -7.63 -11.47
C VAL A 251 8.61 -7.48 -10.50
N ALA A 252 8.45 -6.73 -9.41
CA ALA A 252 9.50 -6.58 -8.40
C ALA A 252 9.85 -7.94 -7.73
N THR A 253 8.83 -8.73 -7.42
CA THR A 253 8.97 -10.06 -6.83
C THR A 253 9.67 -11.03 -7.79
N LEU A 254 9.28 -11.02 -9.07
CA LEU A 254 9.92 -11.82 -10.11
C LEU A 254 11.39 -11.44 -10.28
N GLY A 255 11.69 -10.13 -10.30
CA GLY A 255 13.05 -9.61 -10.35
C GLY A 255 13.89 -10.06 -9.14
N ALA A 256 13.34 -10.00 -7.93
CA ALA A 256 14.00 -10.47 -6.73
C ALA A 256 14.24 -12.00 -6.75
N PHE A 257 13.27 -12.77 -7.23
CA PHE A 257 13.37 -14.22 -7.38
C PHE A 257 14.47 -14.61 -8.36
N LEU A 258 14.38 -14.12 -9.61
CA LEU A 258 15.35 -14.40 -10.65
C LEU A 258 16.74 -13.88 -10.27
N GLY A 259 16.82 -12.68 -9.70
CA GLY A 259 18.07 -12.11 -9.20
C GLY A 259 18.72 -12.97 -8.13
N THR A 260 17.93 -13.48 -7.16
CA THR A 260 18.43 -14.39 -6.11
C THR A 260 18.95 -15.70 -6.72
N LEU A 261 18.23 -16.28 -7.67
CA LEU A 261 18.66 -17.50 -8.36
C LEU A 261 19.95 -17.27 -9.15
N VAL A 262 20.04 -16.17 -9.90
CA VAL A 262 21.24 -15.84 -10.69
C VAL A 262 22.43 -15.61 -9.79
N VAL A 263 22.34 -14.72 -8.79
CA VAL A 263 23.46 -14.38 -7.90
C VAL A 263 24.02 -15.61 -7.19
N ARG A 264 23.16 -16.52 -6.73
CA ARG A 264 23.57 -17.76 -6.07
C ARG A 264 24.23 -18.78 -7.00
N ARG A 265 24.17 -18.60 -8.32
CA ARG A 265 24.83 -19.45 -9.32
C ARG A 265 26.15 -18.86 -9.83
N ILE A 266 26.47 -17.63 -9.46
CA ILE A 266 27.71 -16.97 -9.86
C ILE A 266 28.88 -17.53 -9.03
N PRO A 267 29.88 -18.17 -9.64
CA PRO A 267 30.93 -18.90 -8.90
C PRO A 267 31.90 -17.99 -8.13
N PHE A 268 31.99 -16.71 -8.50
CA PHE A 268 32.91 -15.75 -7.89
C PHE A 268 32.27 -14.88 -6.79
N VAL A 269 30.99 -15.06 -6.48
CA VAL A 269 30.36 -14.37 -5.35
C VAL A 269 30.65 -15.18 -4.07
N PRO A 270 31.34 -14.61 -3.07
CA PRO A 270 31.59 -15.29 -1.81
C PRO A 270 30.28 -15.72 -1.15
N GLU A 271 30.23 -16.92 -0.57
CA GLU A 271 29.02 -17.46 0.08
C GLU A 271 28.45 -16.50 1.13
N ALA A 272 29.31 -15.80 1.87
CA ALA A 272 28.92 -14.80 2.84
C ALA A 272 28.12 -13.63 2.24
N LEU A 273 28.41 -13.23 0.99
CA LEU A 273 27.74 -12.14 0.28
C LEU A 273 26.53 -12.61 -0.53
N CYS A 274 26.37 -13.93 -0.72
CA CYS A 274 25.19 -14.46 -1.39
C CYS A 274 23.91 -14.11 -0.60
N PRO A 275 22.82 -13.76 -1.31
CA PRO A 275 21.51 -13.65 -0.67
C PRO A 275 21.11 -15.02 -0.11
N PRO A 276 20.29 -15.06 0.97
CA PRO A 276 19.76 -16.32 1.48
C PRO A 276 19.00 -17.08 0.39
N PRO A 277 18.81 -18.40 0.54
CA PRO A 277 17.91 -19.16 -0.32
C PRO A 277 16.55 -18.47 -0.43
N TRP A 278 15.97 -18.51 -1.62
CA TRP A 278 14.66 -17.89 -1.85
C TRP A 278 13.61 -18.51 -0.94
N ASP A 279 12.83 -17.66 -0.26
CA ASP A 279 11.69 -18.08 0.54
C ASP A 279 10.41 -17.41 -0.01
N ALA A 280 9.58 -18.21 -0.65
CA ALA A 280 8.31 -17.78 -1.23
C ALA A 280 7.35 -17.15 -0.19
N ARG A 281 7.50 -17.48 1.10
CA ARG A 281 6.66 -16.92 2.18
C ARG A 281 6.90 -15.43 2.38
N GLU A 282 8.05 -14.91 1.98
CA GLU A 282 8.34 -13.47 2.08
C GLU A 282 7.50 -12.65 1.09
N TYR A 283 7.05 -13.28 0.01
CA TYR A 283 6.39 -12.64 -1.13
C TYR A 283 4.98 -13.20 -1.41
N PRO A 284 4.05 -13.10 -0.44
CA PRO A 284 2.66 -13.51 -0.65
C PRO A 284 2.00 -12.65 -1.75
N PRO A 285 0.91 -13.14 -2.39
CA PRO A 285 0.07 -12.29 -3.21
C PRO A 285 -0.30 -11.02 -2.47
N LEU A 286 -0.25 -9.89 -3.17
CA LEU A 286 -0.51 -8.60 -2.57
C LEU A 286 -1.96 -8.46 -2.10
N PHE A 287 -2.88 -9.10 -2.82
CA PHE A 287 -4.32 -9.08 -2.56
C PHE A 287 -4.83 -10.50 -2.32
N ASN A 288 -5.89 -10.63 -1.51
CA ASN A 288 -6.58 -11.90 -1.30
C ASN A 288 -8.05 -11.78 -1.73
N LEU A 289 -8.31 -12.18 -2.97
CA LEU A 289 -9.63 -12.13 -3.60
C LEU A 289 -10.21 -13.52 -3.85
N ALA A 290 -9.73 -14.54 -3.13
CA ALA A 290 -10.27 -15.92 -3.24
C ALA A 290 -11.76 -15.99 -2.90
N GLU A 291 -12.23 -15.05 -2.07
CA GLU A 291 -13.63 -14.89 -1.75
C GLU A 291 -14.09 -13.49 -2.12
N ARG A 292 -15.36 -13.36 -2.52
CA ARG A 292 -15.99 -12.06 -2.72
C ARG A 292 -15.94 -11.21 -1.44
N PRO A 293 -15.75 -9.88 -1.54
CA PRO A 293 -15.87 -8.98 -0.39
C PRO A 293 -17.29 -8.99 0.17
N GLN A 294 -17.43 -9.23 1.47
CA GLN A 294 -18.74 -9.27 2.16
C GLN A 294 -18.78 -8.36 3.39
N SER A 295 -17.68 -7.66 3.69
CA SER A 295 -17.56 -6.68 4.76
C SER A 295 -16.45 -5.72 4.39
N VAL A 296 -16.65 -4.43 4.66
CA VAL A 296 -15.67 -3.35 4.55
C VAL A 296 -14.47 -3.65 5.45
N ALA A 297 -14.72 -4.13 6.67
CA ALA A 297 -13.66 -4.52 7.59
C ALA A 297 -12.82 -5.66 7.01
N LYS A 298 -13.46 -6.72 6.48
CA LYS A 298 -12.76 -7.85 5.85
C LYS A 298 -11.97 -7.38 4.62
N PHE A 299 -12.57 -6.53 3.79
CA PHE A 299 -11.92 -6.01 2.60
C PHE A 299 -10.60 -5.31 2.96
N TRP A 300 -10.62 -4.29 3.82
CA TRP A 300 -9.42 -3.50 4.13
C TRP A 300 -8.40 -4.19 5.04
N SER A 301 -8.78 -5.24 5.78
CA SER A 301 -7.86 -5.93 6.69
C SER A 301 -7.33 -7.27 6.20
N HIS A 302 -8.04 -7.91 5.25
CA HIS A 302 -7.70 -9.24 4.75
C HIS A 302 -7.61 -9.35 3.23
N GLN A 303 -8.28 -8.50 2.45
CA GLN A 303 -8.39 -8.70 0.99
C GLN A 303 -7.60 -7.67 0.19
N TRP A 304 -7.64 -6.41 0.64
CA TRP A 304 -6.80 -5.33 0.17
C TRP A 304 -5.38 -5.48 0.71
N HIS A 305 -4.43 -4.87 0.01
CA HIS A 305 -3.03 -5.00 0.34
C HIS A 305 -2.70 -4.63 1.79
N SER A 306 -1.74 -5.35 2.38
CA SER A 306 -1.35 -5.18 3.77
C SER A 306 -0.11 -4.31 3.98
N PHE A 307 0.44 -3.68 2.92
CA PHE A 307 1.65 -2.83 2.92
C PHE A 307 1.77 -1.87 4.11
N PHE A 308 0.69 -1.18 4.46
CA PHE A 308 0.68 -0.17 5.52
C PHE A 308 0.09 -0.67 6.84
N SER A 309 -0.33 -1.94 6.90
CA SER A 309 -1.06 -2.50 8.07
C SER A 309 -0.27 -2.37 9.37
N ARG A 310 1.05 -2.58 9.31
CA ARG A 310 1.92 -2.54 10.47
C ARG A 310 2.16 -1.11 10.98
N PRO A 311 2.60 -0.14 10.15
CA PRO A 311 2.64 1.26 10.56
C PRO A 311 1.31 1.78 11.09
N PHE A 312 0.19 1.47 10.41
CA PHE A 312 -1.14 1.89 10.85
C PHE A 312 -1.51 1.35 12.23
N ARG A 313 -1.18 0.09 12.53
CA ARG A 313 -1.42 -0.47 13.86
C ARG A 313 -0.53 0.12 14.93
N PHE A 314 0.72 0.40 14.59
CA PHE A 314 1.72 0.89 15.52
C PHE A 314 1.48 2.37 15.87
N LEU A 315 1.18 3.20 14.86
CA LEU A 315 1.08 4.65 14.98
C LEU A 315 -0.35 5.13 15.28
N ALA A 316 -1.37 4.48 14.74
CA ALA A 316 -2.76 4.91 14.91
C ALA A 316 -3.54 3.98 15.85
N PHE A 317 -3.77 2.73 15.44
CA PHE A 317 -4.74 1.85 16.13
C PHE A 317 -4.43 1.65 17.62
N LYS A 318 -3.22 1.16 17.96
CA LYS A 318 -2.85 0.82 19.35
C LYS A 318 -2.72 2.06 20.24
N PRO A 319 -2.03 3.15 19.83
CA PRO A 319 -1.94 4.36 20.64
C PRO A 319 -3.32 4.97 20.92
N THR A 320 -4.18 5.11 19.90
CA THR A 320 -5.53 5.64 20.08
C THR A 320 -6.33 4.78 21.05
N GLN A 321 -6.27 3.45 20.94
CA GLN A 321 -6.96 2.57 21.88
C GLN A 321 -6.48 2.75 23.33
N ARG A 322 -5.17 2.94 23.56
CA ARG A 322 -4.62 3.14 24.90
C ARG A 322 -5.08 4.44 25.56
N VAL A 323 -5.24 5.50 24.77
CA VAL A 323 -5.68 6.81 25.27
C VAL A 323 -7.19 6.83 25.49
N VAL A 324 -7.97 6.23 24.58
CA VAL A 324 -9.43 6.31 24.61
C VAL A 324 -10.07 5.27 25.55
N ALA A 325 -9.49 4.07 25.68
CA ALA A 325 -10.09 2.99 26.47
C ALA A 325 -10.34 3.31 27.95
N PRO A 326 -9.46 4.05 28.66
CA PRO A 326 -9.70 4.43 30.05
C PRO A 326 -10.89 5.38 30.23
N VAL A 327 -11.23 6.19 29.22
CA VAL A 327 -12.24 7.25 29.33
C VAL A 327 -13.60 6.80 28.77
N LEU A 328 -13.61 6.16 27.60
CA LEU A 328 -14.85 5.84 26.86
C LEU A 328 -15.11 4.33 26.75
N GLY A 329 -14.26 3.50 27.37
CA GLY A 329 -14.37 2.04 27.32
C GLY A 329 -13.82 1.41 26.04
N LYS A 330 -13.76 0.08 26.04
CA LYS A 330 -13.05 -0.72 25.01
C LYS A 330 -13.69 -0.61 23.61
N SER A 331 -15.02 -0.55 23.53
CA SER A 331 -15.74 -0.50 22.26
C SER A 331 -15.51 0.83 21.54
N ALA A 332 -15.69 1.95 22.24
CA ALA A 332 -15.41 3.28 21.70
C ALA A 332 -13.93 3.44 21.33
N ALA A 333 -13.02 2.92 22.16
CA ALA A 333 -11.59 2.92 21.86
C ALA A 333 -11.24 2.14 20.59
N ARG A 334 -11.90 0.99 20.35
CA ARG A 334 -11.74 0.23 19.11
C ARG A 334 -12.25 1.02 17.91
N ALA A 335 -13.43 1.63 18.00
CA ALA A 335 -13.98 2.47 16.92
C ALA A 335 -13.06 3.66 16.61
N ALA A 336 -12.62 4.39 17.65
CA ALA A 336 -11.67 5.48 17.52
C ALA A 336 -10.34 5.02 16.88
N GLY A 337 -9.83 3.85 17.28
CA GLY A 337 -8.64 3.26 16.68
C GLY A 337 -8.80 2.95 15.19
N VAL A 338 -9.96 2.45 14.77
CA VAL A 338 -10.28 2.24 13.34
C VAL A 338 -10.31 3.56 12.59
N LEU A 339 -11.02 4.56 13.10
CA LEU A 339 -11.09 5.89 12.48
C LEU A 339 -9.70 6.54 12.37
N ALA A 340 -8.87 6.42 13.41
CA ALA A 340 -7.49 6.93 13.39
C ALA A 340 -6.64 6.25 12.31
N VAL A 341 -6.81 4.94 12.07
CA VAL A 341 -6.13 4.22 10.99
C VAL A 341 -6.52 4.79 9.63
N PHE A 342 -7.82 5.00 9.40
CA PHE A 342 -8.28 5.54 8.12
C PHE A 342 -7.97 7.03 7.95
N ALA A 343 -7.89 7.80 9.03
CA ALA A 343 -7.36 9.17 8.99
C ALA A 343 -5.87 9.21 8.60
N LEU A 344 -5.06 8.31 9.15
CA LEU A 344 -3.66 8.17 8.76
C LEU A 344 -3.53 7.69 7.30
N SER A 345 -4.42 6.81 6.84
CA SER A 345 -4.51 6.42 5.42
C SER A 345 -4.88 7.60 4.52
N ALA A 346 -5.87 8.41 4.90
CA ALA A 346 -6.24 9.62 4.18
C ALA A 346 -5.03 10.57 4.04
N TRP A 347 -4.36 10.87 5.16
CA TRP A 347 -3.17 11.72 5.18
C TRP A 347 -2.07 11.21 4.25
N LEU A 348 -1.77 9.91 4.26
CA LEU A 348 -0.75 9.31 3.41
C LEU A 348 -1.03 9.58 1.93
N HIS A 349 -2.28 9.41 1.50
CA HIS A 349 -2.64 9.61 0.09
C HIS A 349 -2.74 11.09 -0.30
N GLU A 350 -3.24 11.95 0.59
CA GLU A 350 -3.21 13.41 0.35
C GLU A 350 -1.78 13.93 0.27
N PHE A 351 -0.87 13.43 1.11
CA PHE A 351 0.55 13.79 1.02
C PHE A 351 1.15 13.35 -0.32
N GLY A 352 0.82 12.13 -0.76
CA GLY A 352 1.19 11.63 -2.09
C GLY A 352 0.72 12.55 -3.21
N LEU A 353 -0.55 12.93 -3.20
CA LEU A 353 -1.13 13.80 -4.22
C LEU A 353 -0.55 15.21 -4.14
N ALA A 354 -0.56 15.84 -2.97
CA ALA A 354 -0.09 17.21 -2.76
C ALA A 354 1.39 17.39 -3.14
N SER A 355 2.23 16.39 -2.91
CA SER A 355 3.63 16.42 -3.34
C SER A 355 3.77 16.28 -4.85
N ALA A 356 3.01 15.39 -5.48
CA ALA A 356 3.03 15.16 -6.92
C ALA A 356 2.54 16.38 -7.73
N ILE A 357 1.52 17.08 -7.24
CA ILE A 357 0.94 18.25 -7.92
C ILE A 357 1.53 19.60 -7.46
N SER A 358 2.56 19.58 -6.60
CA SER A 358 3.10 20.79 -5.95
C SER A 358 3.60 21.88 -6.90
N THR A 359 3.91 21.53 -8.14
CA THR A 359 4.37 22.45 -9.19
C THR A 359 3.31 22.80 -10.22
N LEU A 360 2.10 22.26 -10.11
CA LEU A 360 1.00 22.66 -10.99
C LEU A 360 0.56 24.09 -10.65
N PRO A 361 0.16 24.88 -11.68
CA PRO A 361 -0.46 26.17 -11.44
C PRO A 361 -1.67 26.02 -10.51
N ARG A 362 -1.87 27.01 -9.63
CA ARG A 362 -3.07 27.03 -8.81
C ARG A 362 -4.30 27.13 -9.71
N PRO A 363 -5.39 26.42 -9.40
CA PRO A 363 -6.66 26.60 -10.10
C PRO A 363 -7.08 28.07 -10.06
N SER A 364 -7.62 28.58 -11.17
CA SER A 364 -8.12 29.96 -11.28
C SER A 364 -9.33 30.22 -10.38
N SER A 365 -10.10 29.18 -10.07
CA SER A 365 -11.23 29.22 -9.11
C SER A 365 -11.00 28.25 -7.95
N PRO A 366 -11.45 28.60 -6.74
CA PRO A 366 -11.33 27.71 -5.60
C PRO A 366 -12.11 26.41 -5.86
N LEU A 367 -11.43 25.27 -5.69
CA LEU A 367 -12.07 23.96 -5.80
C LEU A 367 -13.10 23.78 -4.68
N SER A 368 -14.21 23.10 -4.99
CA SER A 368 -15.18 22.71 -3.97
C SER A 368 -14.54 21.76 -2.95
N PHE A 369 -15.13 21.68 -1.75
CA PHE A 369 -14.59 20.84 -0.67
C PHE A 369 -14.39 19.38 -1.10
N LEU A 370 -15.37 18.78 -1.78
CA LEU A 370 -15.29 17.39 -2.25
C LEU A 370 -14.28 17.21 -3.39
N THR A 371 -14.08 18.21 -4.25
CA THR A 371 -13.06 18.13 -5.30
C THR A 371 -11.65 18.21 -4.71
N LYS A 372 -11.47 19.02 -3.65
CA LYS A 372 -10.19 19.19 -2.98
C LYS A 372 -9.86 18.01 -2.05
N TRP A 373 -10.83 17.54 -1.28
CA TRP A 373 -10.63 16.57 -0.19
C TRP A 373 -11.38 15.25 -0.40
N GLY A 374 -11.89 14.98 -1.61
CA GLY A 374 -12.67 13.78 -1.90
C GLY A 374 -11.92 12.48 -1.64
N GLY A 375 -10.59 12.47 -1.81
CA GLY A 375 -9.75 11.35 -1.41
C GLY A 375 -9.76 11.11 0.11
N SER A 376 -9.55 12.16 0.89
CA SER A 376 -9.68 12.09 2.35
C SER A 376 -11.07 11.62 2.81
N VAL A 377 -12.13 12.18 2.22
CA VAL A 377 -13.51 11.80 2.52
C VAL A 377 -13.75 10.33 2.18
N TYR A 378 -13.23 9.84 1.05
CA TYR A 378 -13.29 8.43 0.68
C TYR A 378 -12.62 7.52 1.72
N PHE A 379 -11.38 7.80 2.12
CA PHE A 379 -10.67 6.94 3.08
C PHE A 379 -11.32 6.98 4.47
N LEU A 380 -11.75 8.14 4.93
CA LEU A 380 -12.46 8.28 6.21
C LEU A 380 -13.80 7.54 6.20
N SER A 381 -14.53 7.57 5.09
CA SER A 381 -15.82 6.86 4.98
C SER A 381 -15.65 5.35 5.12
N GLN A 382 -14.52 4.77 4.69
CA GLN A 382 -14.21 3.35 4.93
C GLN A 382 -14.16 3.03 6.44
N GLY A 383 -13.53 3.90 7.22
CA GLY A 383 -13.47 3.76 8.69
C GLY A 383 -14.86 3.84 9.32
N VAL A 384 -15.71 4.74 8.84
CA VAL A 384 -17.12 4.82 9.23
C VAL A 384 -17.83 3.51 8.89
N GLY A 385 -17.66 2.97 7.68
CA GLY A 385 -18.23 1.69 7.27
C GLY A 385 -17.86 0.54 8.21
N VAL A 386 -16.59 0.43 8.60
CA VAL A 386 -16.14 -0.59 9.57
C VAL A 386 -16.76 -0.40 10.96
N VAL A 387 -16.88 0.84 11.43
CA VAL A 387 -17.52 1.14 12.73
C VAL A 387 -19.01 0.79 12.69
N LEU A 388 -19.70 1.12 11.60
CA LEU A 388 -21.11 0.79 11.40
C LEU A 388 -21.33 -0.72 11.33
N GLU A 389 -20.44 -1.49 10.70
CA GLU A 389 -20.48 -2.97 10.75
C GLU A 389 -20.35 -3.51 12.18
N GLY A 390 -19.49 -2.89 12.98
CA GLY A 390 -19.33 -3.20 14.40
C GLY A 390 -20.58 -2.89 15.21
N ALA A 391 -21.17 -1.72 14.99
CA ALA A 391 -22.41 -1.29 15.64
C ALA A 391 -23.60 -2.19 15.25
N PHE A 392 -23.75 -2.53 13.96
CA PHE A 392 -24.75 -3.47 13.49
C PHE A 392 -24.62 -4.84 14.16
N THR A 393 -23.39 -5.34 14.27
CA THR A 393 -23.13 -6.63 14.94
C THR A 393 -23.47 -6.57 16.41
N ALA A 394 -23.17 -5.45 17.09
CA ALA A 394 -23.50 -5.26 18.50
C ALA A 394 -25.01 -5.16 18.73
N ALA A 395 -25.74 -4.47 17.86
CA ALA A 395 -27.18 -4.25 17.99
C ALA A 395 -28.01 -5.49 17.61
N THR A 396 -27.60 -6.23 16.59
CA THR A 396 -28.41 -7.34 16.03
C THR A 396 -27.91 -8.73 16.40
N GLY A 397 -26.68 -8.84 16.92
CA GLY A 397 -25.98 -10.12 17.07
C GLY A 397 -25.55 -10.77 15.75
N ARG A 398 -25.85 -10.15 14.60
CA ARG A 398 -25.57 -10.69 13.26
C ARG A 398 -24.39 -9.95 12.62
N ARG A 399 -23.49 -10.69 11.99
CA ARG A 399 -22.40 -10.10 11.21
C ARG A 399 -22.88 -9.70 9.81
N VAL A 400 -22.30 -8.62 9.27
CA VAL A 400 -22.46 -8.25 7.86
C VAL A 400 -21.76 -9.30 6.99
N ARG A 401 -22.52 -10.05 6.19
CA ARG A 401 -22.03 -11.15 5.33
C ARG A 401 -22.99 -11.45 4.18
N GLY A 402 -22.59 -12.36 3.29
CA GLY A 402 -23.40 -12.80 2.16
C GLY A 402 -23.60 -11.72 1.11
N TRP A 403 -24.71 -11.78 0.39
CA TRP A 403 -25.05 -10.82 -0.68
C TRP A 403 -25.29 -9.40 -0.14
N ALA A 404 -26.04 -9.26 0.96
CA ALA A 404 -26.25 -7.96 1.59
C ALA A 404 -24.92 -7.32 2.02
N GLY A 405 -24.01 -8.11 2.59
CA GLY A 405 -22.67 -7.64 2.92
C GLY A 405 -21.82 -7.29 1.68
N THR A 406 -22.03 -7.98 0.56
CA THR A 406 -21.38 -7.66 -0.71
C THR A 406 -21.86 -6.31 -1.25
N VAL A 407 -23.17 -6.07 -1.26
CA VAL A 407 -23.77 -4.80 -1.67
C VAL A 407 -23.32 -3.66 -0.75
N TRP A 408 -23.32 -3.89 0.56
CA TRP A 408 -22.79 -2.94 1.55
C TRP A 408 -21.33 -2.59 1.28
N THR A 409 -20.48 -3.60 1.06
CA THR A 409 -19.06 -3.39 0.77
C THR A 409 -18.88 -2.64 -0.54
N ALA A 410 -19.63 -2.98 -1.59
CA ALA A 410 -19.61 -2.28 -2.87
C ALA A 410 -20.03 -0.82 -2.75
N ALA A 411 -21.04 -0.50 -1.92
CA ALA A 411 -21.46 0.86 -1.66
C ALA A 411 -20.33 1.72 -1.06
N PHE A 412 -19.59 1.19 -0.07
CA PHE A 412 -18.46 1.90 0.52
C PHE A 412 -17.23 1.94 -0.40
N VAL A 413 -16.88 0.83 -1.04
CA VAL A 413 -15.61 0.74 -1.79
C VAL A 413 -15.73 1.36 -3.18
N ALA A 414 -16.81 1.07 -3.91
CA ALA A 414 -16.99 1.54 -5.29
C ALA A 414 -17.78 2.85 -5.36
N CYS A 415 -18.95 2.96 -4.72
CA CYS A 415 -19.77 4.17 -4.86
C CYS A 415 -19.10 5.40 -4.21
N ALA A 416 -18.59 5.28 -2.98
CA ALA A 416 -17.81 6.38 -2.38
C ALA A 416 -16.50 6.64 -3.14
N GLY A 417 -16.01 5.67 -3.93
CA GLY A 417 -14.85 5.81 -4.81
C GLY A 417 -15.04 6.89 -5.89
N GLY A 418 -16.28 7.26 -6.21
CA GLY A 418 -16.56 8.40 -7.08
C GLY A 418 -15.99 9.71 -6.56
N TRP A 419 -16.00 9.95 -5.24
CA TRP A 419 -15.38 11.13 -4.64
C TRP A 419 -13.85 11.14 -4.76
N LEU A 420 -13.22 9.97 -4.60
CA LEU A 420 -11.78 9.80 -4.80
C LEU A 420 -11.41 10.08 -6.26
N TYR A 421 -12.11 9.44 -7.19
CA TYR A 421 -11.92 9.59 -8.63
C TYR A 421 -12.05 11.04 -9.06
N SER A 422 -13.19 11.68 -8.74
CA SER A 422 -13.48 13.05 -9.11
C SER A 422 -12.42 14.00 -8.56
N ALA A 423 -12.04 13.85 -7.28
CA ALA A 423 -11.01 14.68 -6.67
C ALA A 423 -9.63 14.52 -7.33
N TRP A 424 -9.17 13.29 -7.52
CA TRP A 424 -7.81 13.03 -7.99
C TRP A 424 -7.62 13.34 -9.46
N VAL A 425 -8.61 13.01 -10.30
CA VAL A 425 -8.56 13.34 -11.73
C VAL A 425 -8.62 14.84 -11.93
N THR A 426 -9.53 15.54 -11.25
CA THR A 426 -9.66 17.01 -11.35
C THR A 426 -8.42 17.74 -10.84
N GLN A 427 -7.80 17.26 -9.76
CA GLN A 427 -6.54 17.84 -9.26
C GLN A 427 -5.32 17.49 -10.11
N GLY A 428 -5.45 16.49 -11.00
CA GLY A 428 -4.49 16.26 -12.07
C GLY A 428 -3.63 15.00 -11.96
N LEU A 429 -4.03 14.00 -11.17
CA LEU A 429 -3.24 12.75 -11.02
C LEU A 429 -2.87 12.11 -12.37
N VAL A 430 -3.80 12.15 -13.33
CA VAL A 430 -3.63 11.61 -14.69
C VAL A 430 -3.48 12.70 -15.76
N ARG A 431 -3.23 13.95 -15.35
CA ARG A 431 -3.27 15.16 -16.21
C ARG A 431 -2.30 15.11 -17.37
N GLU A 432 -1.20 14.38 -17.31
CA GLU A 432 -0.23 14.35 -18.41
C GLU A 432 -0.09 12.98 -19.08
N VAL A 433 -0.84 11.97 -18.64
CA VAL A 433 -0.82 10.66 -19.29
C VAL A 433 -1.56 10.77 -20.64
N PRO A 434 -0.93 10.43 -21.78
CA PRO A 434 -1.52 10.66 -23.08
C PRO A 434 -2.78 9.81 -23.32
N PRO A 435 -3.79 10.35 -24.01
CA PRO A 435 -4.92 9.57 -24.52
C PRO A 435 -4.47 8.39 -25.38
N VAL A 436 -5.29 7.35 -25.43
CA VAL A 436 -5.00 6.08 -26.11
C VAL A 436 -4.65 6.27 -27.59
N ARG A 437 -5.29 7.21 -28.28
CA ARG A 437 -5.02 7.52 -29.69
C ARG A 437 -3.56 7.92 -29.99
N TYR A 438 -2.80 8.34 -28.98
CA TYR A 438 -1.40 8.72 -29.13
C TYR A 438 -0.43 7.62 -28.69
N TRP A 439 -0.92 6.47 -28.22
CA TRP A 439 -0.07 5.40 -27.70
C TRP A 439 0.65 4.64 -28.81
N ALA A 440 1.97 4.49 -28.67
CA ALA A 440 2.72 3.51 -29.43
C ALA A 440 2.55 2.09 -28.86
N TRP A 441 2.90 1.08 -29.66
CA TRP A 441 2.70 -0.33 -29.32
C TRP A 441 3.32 -0.72 -27.96
N GLN A 442 4.42 -0.07 -27.54
CA GLN A 442 5.08 -0.33 -26.26
C GLN A 442 4.15 -0.09 -25.07
N ARG A 443 3.24 0.89 -25.14
CA ARG A 443 2.26 1.16 -24.05
C ARG A 443 1.28 0.01 -23.83
N TYR A 444 1.08 -0.84 -24.83
CA TYR A 444 0.21 -2.01 -24.75
C TYR A 444 0.93 -3.27 -24.25
N VAL A 445 2.26 -3.34 -24.33
CA VAL A 445 3.00 -4.60 -24.07
C VAL A 445 4.04 -4.49 -22.96
N VAL A 446 4.63 -3.32 -22.74
CA VAL A 446 5.60 -3.14 -21.66
C VAL A 446 4.84 -2.93 -20.34
N PRO A 447 5.14 -3.69 -19.28
CA PRO A 447 4.46 -3.53 -17.99
C PRO A 447 4.47 -2.08 -17.50
N MET A 448 3.31 -1.59 -17.05
CA MET A 448 3.10 -0.21 -16.55
C MET A 448 3.32 0.91 -17.59
N ALA A 449 3.57 0.58 -18.86
CA ALA A 449 3.89 1.56 -19.90
C ALA A 449 2.73 2.49 -20.24
N CYS A 450 1.49 2.02 -20.12
CA CYS A 450 0.29 2.81 -20.32
C CYS A 450 0.18 4.03 -19.38
N LEU A 451 0.88 4.00 -18.23
CA LEU A 451 0.90 5.08 -17.24
C LEU A 451 2.14 5.98 -17.33
N GLN A 452 3.07 5.73 -18.25
CA GLN A 452 4.31 6.51 -18.34
C GLN A 452 4.04 7.94 -18.83
N PRO A 453 4.84 8.92 -18.37
CA PRO A 453 4.74 10.29 -18.84
C PRO A 453 5.12 10.39 -20.33
N PRO A 454 4.63 11.41 -21.03
CA PRO A 454 5.10 11.74 -22.37
C PRO A 454 6.57 12.24 -22.33
N PRO A 455 7.30 12.23 -23.46
CA PRO A 455 6.92 11.71 -24.78
C PRO A 455 7.14 10.18 -24.91
N VAL A 456 7.39 9.47 -23.80
CA VAL A 456 7.76 8.06 -23.81
C VAL A 456 6.69 7.23 -24.53
N TRP A 457 7.10 6.58 -25.62
CA TRP A 457 6.27 5.66 -26.41
C TRP A 457 4.95 6.27 -26.91
N MET A 458 5.05 7.46 -27.50
CA MET A 458 3.96 8.09 -28.24
C MET A 458 4.19 8.00 -29.75
N ASN A 459 3.14 7.77 -30.54
CA ASN A 459 3.23 7.72 -32.01
C ASN A 459 3.37 9.10 -32.65
N ALA A 460 2.83 10.13 -31.98
CA ALA A 460 2.98 11.52 -32.35
C ALA A 460 2.86 12.36 -31.08
N TYR A 461 3.67 13.42 -30.96
CA TYR A 461 3.50 14.45 -29.94
C TYR A 461 2.82 15.64 -30.62
N PRO A 462 1.49 15.79 -30.54
CA PRO A 462 0.83 16.92 -31.18
C PRO A 462 1.46 18.22 -30.68
N THR A 463 1.73 19.16 -31.59
CA THR A 463 2.09 20.55 -31.20
C THR A 463 0.99 21.18 -30.34
N SER A 464 -0.25 20.70 -30.46
CA SER A 464 -1.40 21.06 -29.63
C SER A 464 -1.48 20.35 -28.27
N TYR A 465 -0.65 19.34 -27.97
CA TYR A 465 -0.79 18.53 -26.75
C TYR A 465 -0.64 19.38 -25.47
N GLY A 466 0.23 20.39 -25.51
CA GLY A 466 0.36 21.38 -24.43
C GLY A 466 -0.73 22.46 -24.43
N LEU A 467 -1.41 22.69 -25.56
CA LEU A 467 -2.44 23.72 -25.73
C LEU A 467 -3.84 23.20 -25.37
N GLU A 468 -4.18 21.96 -25.74
CA GLU A 468 -5.47 21.30 -25.47
C GLU A 468 -5.72 21.04 -23.98
N ARG A 469 -4.68 21.05 -23.12
CA ARG A 469 -4.79 20.88 -21.66
C ARG A 469 -4.53 22.17 -20.86
N ALA A 470 -4.28 23.29 -21.54
CA ALA A 470 -4.13 24.61 -20.91
C ALA A 470 -5.46 25.39 -20.83
N ALA A 471 -6.43 24.99 -21.66
CA ALA A 471 -7.86 25.31 -21.49
C ALA A 471 -8.49 24.33 -20.49
#